data_AF-A0A929YKR8-F1
#
_entry.id   AF-A0A929YKR8-F1
#
_cell.length_a   1.000
_cell.length_b   1.000
_cell.length_c   1.000
_cell.angle_alpha   90.00
_cell.angle_beta   90.00
_cell.angle_gamma   90.00
#
_symmetry.space_group_name_H-M   'P 1'
#
loop_
_entity.id
_entity.type
_entity.pdbx_description
1 polymer ?
#
loop_
_entity_poly.entity_id
_entity_poly.type
_entity_poly.pdbx_seq_one_letter_code
_entity_poly.pdbx_strand_id
1 'polypeptide(L)' 'MKTLPDRDKLLTDRALQCAATELNVDLSELRITPVSGGFSLNRRALVSSGDRTIFVKEVDANLL' A
#
# COMPACT_ATOMS: atom_id res chain seq x y z
N MET A 1 14.81 1.18 18.08
CA MET A 1 14.93 2.12 16.94
C MET A 1 13.72 1.92 16.04
N LYS A 2 12.88 2.94 15.83
CA LYS A 2 11.84 2.86 14.78
C LYS A 2 12.59 2.91 13.45
N THR A 3 12.60 1.81 12.72
CA THR A 3 13.12 1.75 11.36
C THR A 3 12.41 2.86 10.57
N LEU A 4 13.17 3.80 10.01
CA LEU A 4 12.61 4.80 9.11
C LEU A 4 11.88 4.01 8.01
N PRO A 5 10.60 4.31 7.74
CA PRO A 5 9.87 3.57 6.73
C PRO A 5 10.58 3.82 5.41
N ASP A 6 11.06 2.75 4.79
CA ASP A 6 11.74 2.76 3.51
C ASP A 6 10.98 3.69 2.56
N ARG A 7 11.57 4.87 2.26
CA ARG A 7 10.87 5.92 1.51
C ARG A 7 10.66 5.52 0.06
N ASP A 8 11.35 4.50 -0.41
CA ASP A 8 11.28 4.02 -1.79
C ASP A 8 10.17 2.99 -1.99
N LYS A 9 9.67 2.37 -0.92
CA LYS A 9 8.52 1.44 -0.98
C LYS A 9 7.19 2.19 -1.12
N LEU A 10 6.38 1.83 -2.12
CA LEU A 10 5.06 2.46 -2.32
C LEU A 10 4.07 2.22 -1.18
N LEU A 11 4.13 1.06 -0.54
CA LEU A 11 3.31 0.65 0.60
C LEU A 11 4.19 -0.10 1.62
N THR A 12 3.82 -0.06 2.90
CA THR A 12 4.45 -0.90 3.93
C THR A 12 4.09 -2.37 3.76
N ASP A 13 4.94 -3.28 4.26
CA ASP A 13 4.67 -4.72 4.20
C ASP A 13 3.36 -5.10 4.90
N ARG A 14 2.97 -4.36 5.95
CA ARG A 14 1.68 -4.53 6.63
C ARG A 14 0.51 -4.15 5.71
N ALA A 15 0.63 -3.06 4.96
CA ALA A 15 -0.39 -2.65 4.00
C ALA A 15 -0.53 -3.67 2.86
N LEU A 16 0.58 -4.24 2.39
CA LEU A 16 0.58 -5.32 1.40
C LEU A 16 -0.10 -6.59 1.94
N GLN A 17 0.17 -6.98 3.19
CA GLN A 17 -0.49 -8.13 3.81
C GLN A 17 -2.00 -7.92 3.95
N CYS A 18 -2.43 -6.71 4.31
CA CYS A 18 -3.86 -6.36 4.37
C CYS A 18 -4.49 -6.45 2.97
N ALA A 19 -3.80 -5.94 1.94
CA ALA A 19 -4.28 -6.01 0.55
C ALA A 19 -4.40 -7.45 0.04
N ALA A 20 -3.41 -8.31 0.31
CA ALA A 20 -3.46 -9.74 -0.01
C ALA A 20 -4.64 -10.44 0.67
N THR A 21 -4.87 -10.12 1.94
CA THR A 21 -6.00 -10.67 2.70
C THR A 21 -7.35 -10.23 2.11
N GLU A 22 -7.51 -8.95 1.78
CA GLU A 22 -8.74 -8.40 1.18
C GLU A 22 -9.01 -8.97 -0.22
N LEU A 23 -7.95 -9.20 -0.99
CA LEU A 23 -8.04 -9.82 -2.31
C LEU A 23 -8.11 -11.36 -2.23
N ASN A 24 -7.87 -11.98 -1.07
CA ASN A 24 -7.78 -13.43 -0.88
C ASN A 24 -6.79 -14.09 -1.86
N VAL A 25 -5.57 -13.55 -1.91
CA VAL A 25 -4.46 -13.97 -2.78
C VAL A 25 -3.15 -13.97 -2.01
N ASP A 26 -2.12 -14.61 -2.56
CA ASP A 26 -0.78 -14.53 -2.00
C ASP A 26 -0.13 -13.16 -2.27
N LEU A 27 0.81 -12.78 -1.39
CA LEU A 27 1.59 -11.54 -1.55
C LEU A 27 2.32 -11.46 -2.90
N SER A 28 2.77 -12.60 -3.43
CA SER A 28 3.49 -12.70 -4.71
C SER A 28 2.59 -12.41 -5.93
N GLU A 29 1.27 -12.49 -5.78
CA GLU A 29 0.31 -12.22 -6.84
C GLU A 29 -0.05 -10.72 -6.93
N LEU A 30 0.31 -9.93 -5.93
CA LEU A 30 0.00 -8.51 -5.89
C LEU A 30 0.80 -7.73 -6.93
N ARG A 31 0.09 -6.92 -7.72
CA ARG A 31 0.68 -5.88 -8.57
C ARG A 31 0.36 -4.52 -7.98
N ILE A 32 1.40 -3.73 -7.74
CA ILE A 32 1.30 -2.42 -7.09
C ILE A 32 1.51 -1.35 -8.16
N THR A 33 0.50 -0.49 -8.36
CA THR A 33 0.57 0.64 -9.29
C THR A 33 0.59 1.95 -8.50
N PRO A 34 1.65 2.76 -8.63
CA PRO A 34 1.73 4.04 -7.95
C PRO A 34 0.62 4.98 -8.44
N VAL A 35 0.10 5.79 -7.54
CA VAL A 35 -0.86 6.86 -7.88
C VAL A 35 -0.39 8.18 -7.29
N SER A 36 -0.65 9.27 -7.99
CA SER A 36 -0.28 10.61 -7.53
C SER A 36 -1.02 10.93 -6.22
N GLY A 37 -0.27 11.35 -5.20
CA GLY A 37 -0.79 11.68 -3.88
C GLY A 37 -1.35 13.10 -3.75
N GLY A 38 -1.16 13.95 -4.78
CA GLY A 38 -1.38 15.39 -4.67
C GLY A 38 -0.62 15.95 -3.46
N PHE A 39 -1.33 16.64 -2.56
CA PHE A 39 -0.76 17.26 -1.37
C PHE A 39 -0.57 16.34 -0.16
N SER A 40 -1.11 15.11 -0.19
CA SER A 40 -1.11 14.29 1.02
C SER A 40 0.12 13.39 1.09
N LEU A 41 0.81 13.44 2.23
CA LEU A 41 2.04 12.69 2.52
C LEU A 41 1.81 11.19 2.79
N ASN A 42 0.55 10.76 2.80
CA ASN A 42 0.19 9.36 3.03
C ASN A 42 0.58 8.49 1.82
N ARG A 43 1.27 7.37 2.10
CA ARG A 43 1.54 6.30 1.14
C ARG A 43 0.24 5.74 0.58
N ARG A 44 0.19 5.57 -0.73
CA ARG A 44 -0.99 5.04 -1.42
C ARG A 44 -0.62 4.42 -2.75
N ALA A 45 -1.38 3.43 -3.15
CA ALA A 45 -1.25 2.77 -4.44
C ALA A 45 -2.58 2.09 -4.82
N LEU A 46 -2.75 1.81 -6.10
CA LEU A 46 -3.67 0.77 -6.54
C LEU A 46 -2.98 -0.58 -6.39
N VAL A 47 -3.67 -1.55 -5.79
CA VAL A 47 -3.19 -2.91 -5.65
C VAL A 47 -4.16 -3.82 -6.38
N SER A 48 -3.65 -4.61 -7.32
CA SER A 48 -4.47 -5.51 -8.14
C SER A 48 -3.96 -6.95 -8.08
N SER A 49 -4.88 -7.90 -8.18
CA SER A 49 -4.60 -9.30 -8.50
C SER A 49 -5.72 -9.84 -9.39
N GLY A 50 -5.35 -10.49 -10.50
CA GLY A 50 -6.31 -10.91 -11.53
C GLY A 50 -7.12 -9.74 -12.09
N ASP A 51 -8.45 -9.84 -11.99
CA ASP A 51 -9.43 -8.84 -12.41
C ASP A 51 -9.86 -7.89 -11.29
N ARG A 52 -9.37 -8.10 -10.05
CA ARG A 52 -9.73 -7.32 -8.88
C ARG A 52 -8.68 -6.25 -8.59
N THR A 53 -9.12 -5.04 -8.28
CA THR A 53 -8.26 -3.92 -7.88
C THR A 53 -8.86 -3.21 -6.67
N ILE A 54 -8.01 -2.86 -5.71
CA ILE A 54 -8.35 -2.04 -4.55
C ILE A 54 -7.44 -0.82 -4.46
N PHE A 55 -7.95 0.26 -3.89
CA PHE A 55 -7.15 1.43 -3.55
C PHE A 55 -6.70 1.33 -2.10
N VAL A 56 -5.39 1.33 -1.87
CA VAL A 56 -4.80 1.27 -0.53
C VAL A 56 -4.25 2.65 -0.20
N LYS A 57 -4.66 3.19 0.94
CA LYS A 57 -4.10 4.42 1.52
C LYS A 57 -3.74 4.16 2.97
N GLU A 58 -2.46 4.27 3.27
CA GLU A 58 -1.99 4.20 4.65
C GLU A 58 -2.35 5.50 5.37
N VAL A 59 -2.82 5.39 6.60
CA VAL A 59 -3.11 6.56 7.45
C VAL A 59 -2.19 6.45 8.65
N ASP A 60 -1.21 7.34 8.72
CA ASP A 60 -0.44 7.55 9.95
C ASP A 60 -1.06 8.73 10.69
N ALA A 61 -1.60 8.44 11.88
CA ALA A 61 -2.24 9.45 12.73
C ALA A 61 -1.29 10.59 13.15
N ASN A 62 0.03 10.38 13.06
CA ASN A 62 1.03 11.40 13.34
C ASN A 62 1.39 12.25 12.11
N LEU A 63 0.85 11.91 10.93
CA LEU A 63 1.00 12.63 9.65
C LEU A 63 -0.28 13.35 9.23
N LEU A 64 -1.25 13.47 10.15
CA LEU A 64 -2.48 14.23 9.99
C LEU A 64 -2.30 15.70 10.37
#